data_AF-A0A4Z0BFU9-F1
#
_entry.id   AF-A0A4Z0BFU9-F1
#
_cell.length_a   1.000
_cell.length_b   1.000
_cell.length_c   1.000
_cell.angle_alpha   90.00
_cell.angle_beta   90.00
_cell.angle_gamma   90.00
#
_symmetry.space_group_name_H-M   'P 1'
#
loop_
_entity.id
_entity.type
_entity.pdbx_description
1 polymer ?
#
loop_
_entity_poly.entity_id
_entity_poly.type
_entity_poly.pdbx_seq_one_letter_code
_entity_poly.pdbx_strand_id
1 'polypeptide(L)'
;MTTVRKGQAGPPLPRDEFRRRFLQDFHDPAFEAESAAIERLEAIAWEAYQGGRKAPRTQKAGPGFADPDYDLSIEWRETRDRLIAAQKRWGERGTPSRVLLVCGASRNDGSCPGEMSKTYRLAQQARAVFEQAGIEVDLLDLSRLTSDYGLHIHPCKGCVSTAMPLCHWPCSCYPNHSTRQVGDWMSEIYEKWVSAHGVMLLTPTYWYSAPSPLKLMMDRLVCADGGNPDPTSTHGKKAEEAKAIELKGWDYPKHLKGRVYGVAVHGDVAGIESVRRALCDWLDWMGFVDAGSQSRLDRFIGYYEPYATSHDTLDEDHAVQEEVCNVARAIAHAVEDLRAGKLRQPDAHLTRPRPK
;
A
#
# COMPACT_ATOMS: atom_id res chain seq x y z
N MET A 1 -16.66 24.39 16.70
CA MET A 1 -16.60 22.98 16.25
C MET A 1 -17.27 22.87 14.89
N THR A 2 -16.69 22.15 13.95
CA THR A 2 -17.28 21.95 12.62
C THR A 2 -18.30 20.79 12.66
N THR A 3 -19.45 20.97 12.03
CA THR A 3 -20.51 19.96 12.01
C THR A 3 -20.11 18.75 11.15
N VAL A 4 -20.36 17.53 11.63
CA VAL A 4 -20.21 16.30 10.84
C VAL A 4 -21.43 16.14 9.93
N ARG A 5 -21.20 15.89 8.65
CA ARG A 5 -22.26 15.67 7.65
C ARG A 5 -22.62 14.18 7.61
N LYS A 6 -23.92 13.87 7.57
CA LYS A 6 -24.48 12.50 7.53
C LYS A 6 -25.57 12.43 6.46
N GLY A 7 -25.92 11.23 6.00
CA GLY A 7 -27.05 11.00 5.07
C GLY A 7 -26.72 10.25 3.76
N GLN A 8 -25.43 9.95 3.49
CA GLN A 8 -25.04 9.22 2.27
C GLN A 8 -25.25 7.70 2.37
N ALA A 9 -25.10 7.13 3.57
CA ALA A 9 -25.24 5.69 3.77
C ALA A 9 -26.73 5.29 3.66
N GLY A 10 -27.02 4.30 2.82
CA GLY A 10 -28.32 3.63 2.81
C GLY A 10 -28.57 2.80 4.09
N PRO A 11 -29.78 2.27 4.26
CA PRO A 11 -30.07 1.35 5.36
C PRO A 11 -29.21 0.07 5.26
N PRO A 12 -28.99 -0.65 6.38
CA PRO A 12 -28.40 -1.99 6.34
C PRO A 12 -29.16 -2.91 5.38
N LEU A 13 -28.46 -3.91 4.83
CA LEU A 13 -29.06 -4.88 3.91
C LEU A 13 -30.23 -5.61 4.61
N PRO A 14 -31.36 -5.82 3.91
CA PRO A 14 -32.38 -6.76 4.34
C PRO A 14 -31.82 -8.19 4.49
N ARG A 15 -32.46 -9.00 5.35
CA ARG A 15 -32.04 -10.37 5.68
C ARG A 15 -31.81 -11.26 4.45
N ASP A 16 -32.72 -11.22 3.49
CA ASP A 16 -32.68 -12.08 2.31
C ASP A 16 -31.59 -11.66 1.32
N GLU A 17 -31.36 -10.36 1.17
CA GLU A 17 -30.29 -9.81 0.31
C GLU A 17 -28.91 -10.10 0.91
N PHE A 18 -28.76 -10.04 2.23
CA PHE A 18 -27.54 -10.48 2.90
C PHE A 18 -27.28 -11.97 2.64
N ARG A 19 -28.30 -12.83 2.85
CA ARG A 19 -28.20 -14.28 2.60
C ARG A 19 -27.75 -14.55 1.17
N ARG A 20 -28.41 -13.89 0.21
CA ARG A 20 -28.09 -14.03 -1.23
C ARG A 20 -26.62 -13.72 -1.51
N ARG A 21 -26.06 -12.66 -0.92
CA ARG A 21 -24.64 -12.30 -1.08
C ARG A 21 -23.70 -13.28 -0.38
N PHE A 22 -24.04 -13.72 0.84
CA PHE A 22 -23.23 -14.67 1.58
C PHE A 22 -23.08 -16.00 0.84
N LEU A 23 -24.17 -16.49 0.22
CA LEU A 23 -24.20 -17.75 -0.50
C LEU A 23 -23.45 -17.74 -1.84
N GLN A 24 -23.02 -16.57 -2.35
CA GLN A 24 -22.31 -16.49 -3.64
C GLN A 24 -20.98 -17.27 -3.63
N ASP A 25 -20.32 -17.36 -2.49
CA ASP A 25 -19.05 -18.09 -2.35
C ASP A 25 -19.23 -19.61 -2.24
N PHE A 26 -20.46 -20.09 -2.15
CA PHE A 26 -20.81 -21.51 -1.98
C PHE A 26 -21.62 -22.04 -3.16
N HIS A 27 -21.43 -21.49 -4.35
CA HIS A 27 -22.19 -21.86 -5.55
C HIS A 27 -21.77 -23.22 -6.14
N ASP A 28 -20.56 -23.70 -5.86
CA ASP A 28 -20.10 -25.00 -6.38
C ASP A 28 -20.99 -26.15 -5.85
N PRO A 29 -21.46 -27.09 -6.72
CA PRO A 29 -22.30 -28.21 -6.28
C PRO A 29 -21.68 -29.06 -5.16
N ALA A 30 -20.36 -29.05 -5.00
CA ALA A 30 -19.69 -29.72 -3.89
C ALA A 30 -20.14 -29.20 -2.51
N PHE A 31 -20.66 -27.98 -2.42
CA PHE A 31 -21.19 -27.41 -1.18
C PHE A 31 -22.61 -27.86 -0.84
N GLU A 32 -23.35 -28.51 -1.77
CA GLU A 32 -24.75 -28.90 -1.55
C GLU A 32 -24.91 -29.83 -0.34
N ALA A 33 -23.98 -30.78 -0.17
CA ALA A 33 -23.96 -31.69 0.98
C ALA A 33 -23.83 -30.96 2.34
N GLU A 34 -23.28 -29.75 2.34
CA GLU A 34 -23.03 -28.93 3.53
C GLU A 34 -24.05 -27.79 3.71
N SER A 35 -25.18 -27.82 2.98
CA SER A 35 -26.20 -26.76 3.03
C SER A 35 -26.62 -26.37 4.45
N ALA A 36 -26.86 -27.37 5.32
CA ALA A 36 -27.26 -27.11 6.71
C ALA A 36 -26.14 -26.45 7.54
N ALA A 37 -24.87 -26.73 7.24
CA ALA A 37 -23.74 -26.07 7.90
C ALA A 37 -23.60 -24.62 7.41
N ILE A 38 -23.74 -24.40 6.11
CA ILE A 38 -23.70 -23.07 5.49
C ILE A 38 -24.79 -22.17 6.08
N GLU A 39 -26.01 -22.67 6.27
CA GLU A 39 -27.09 -21.90 6.92
C GLU A 39 -26.75 -21.45 8.34
N ARG A 40 -26.09 -22.32 9.13
CA ARG A 40 -25.65 -21.95 10.50
C ARG A 40 -24.55 -20.87 10.45
N LEU A 41 -23.57 -21.01 9.56
CA LEU A 41 -22.50 -20.02 9.41
C LEU A 41 -23.03 -18.68 8.91
N GLU A 42 -23.99 -18.71 7.99
CA GLU A 42 -24.64 -17.52 7.45
C GLU A 42 -25.41 -16.76 8.54
N ALA A 43 -26.14 -17.46 9.43
CA ALA A 43 -26.81 -16.85 10.55
C ALA A 43 -25.83 -16.12 11.51
N ILE A 44 -24.68 -16.73 11.80
CA ILE A 44 -23.63 -16.10 12.62
C ILE A 44 -23.05 -14.86 11.93
N ALA A 45 -22.80 -14.94 10.62
CA ALA A 45 -22.31 -13.82 9.83
C ALA A 45 -23.33 -12.67 9.80
N TRP A 46 -24.63 -12.99 9.72
CA TRP A 46 -25.72 -12.02 9.78
C TRP A 46 -25.74 -11.26 11.11
N GLU A 47 -25.63 -11.97 12.23
CA GLU A 47 -25.54 -11.32 13.55
C GLU A 47 -24.30 -10.41 13.67
N ALA A 48 -23.17 -10.81 13.08
CA ALA A 48 -21.96 -9.98 13.07
C ALA A 48 -22.14 -8.71 12.23
N TYR A 49 -22.79 -8.84 11.07
CA TYR A 49 -23.15 -7.72 10.21
C TYR A 49 -24.09 -6.73 10.92
N GLN A 50 -25.19 -7.21 11.50
CA GLN A 50 -26.14 -6.36 12.22
C GLN A 50 -25.51 -5.67 13.44
N GLY A 51 -24.67 -6.40 14.18
CA GLY A 51 -23.96 -5.85 15.34
C GLY A 51 -22.79 -4.94 14.99
N GLY A 52 -22.45 -4.77 13.70
CA GLY A 52 -21.32 -3.94 13.26
C GLY A 52 -19.98 -4.39 13.86
N ARG A 53 -19.81 -5.69 14.13
CA ARG A 53 -18.64 -6.27 14.82
C ARG A 53 -17.38 -6.25 13.94
N LYS A 54 -16.84 -5.05 13.68
CA LYS A 54 -15.68 -4.82 12.80
C LYS A 54 -14.45 -5.60 13.24
N ALA A 55 -14.09 -5.45 14.53
CA ALA A 55 -12.94 -6.09 15.15
C ALA A 55 -13.46 -6.99 16.29
N PRO A 56 -13.66 -8.29 16.04
CA PRO A 56 -14.34 -9.18 16.98
C PRO A 56 -13.47 -9.55 18.19
N ARG A 57 -12.15 -9.32 18.10
CA ARG A 57 -11.19 -9.59 19.18
C ARG A 57 -10.49 -8.30 19.58
N THR A 58 -10.68 -7.93 20.85
CA THR A 58 -10.13 -6.70 21.41
C THR A 58 -9.47 -6.95 22.76
N GLN A 59 -8.63 -6.01 23.17
CA GLN A 59 -8.08 -5.94 24.51
C GLN A 59 -7.91 -4.47 24.91
N LYS A 60 -7.79 -4.20 26.21
CA LYS A 60 -7.50 -2.86 26.71
C LYS A 60 -6.20 -2.32 26.10
N ALA A 61 -6.25 -1.08 25.62
CA ALA A 61 -5.12 -0.44 24.95
C ALA A 61 -3.89 -0.38 25.87
N GLY A 62 -4.11 -0.06 27.14
CA GLY A 62 -3.08 -0.01 28.17
C GLY A 62 -2.28 1.29 28.20
N PRO A 63 -1.26 1.38 29.07
CA PRO A 63 -0.46 2.59 29.24
C PRO A 63 0.23 3.06 27.94
N GLY A 64 0.29 4.38 27.73
CA GLY A 64 0.90 5.01 26.56
C GLY A 64 -0.07 5.32 25.41
N PHE A 65 -1.32 4.87 25.51
CA PHE A 65 -2.44 5.33 24.67
C PHE A 65 -3.20 6.47 25.36
N ALA A 66 -3.83 7.34 24.58
CA ALA A 66 -4.63 8.46 25.07
C ALA A 66 -5.83 8.01 25.93
N ASP A 67 -6.44 6.88 25.58
CA ASP A 67 -7.42 6.17 26.42
C ASP A 67 -6.94 4.72 26.66
N PRO A 68 -6.30 4.44 27.81
CA PRO A 68 -5.83 3.11 28.18
C PRO A 68 -6.94 2.05 28.30
N ASP A 69 -8.17 2.45 28.58
CA ASP A 69 -9.31 1.55 28.82
C ASP A 69 -10.12 1.26 27.54
N TYR A 70 -9.74 1.85 26.41
CA TYR A 70 -10.34 1.58 25.11
C TYR A 70 -10.13 0.13 24.66
N ASP A 71 -11.19 -0.51 24.15
CA ASP A 71 -11.13 -1.86 23.57
C ASP A 71 -10.51 -1.81 22.17
N LEU A 72 -9.19 -1.99 22.12
CA LEU A 72 -8.39 -1.90 20.90
C LEU A 72 -8.32 -3.25 20.17
N SER A 73 -8.41 -3.22 18.85
CA SER A 73 -8.24 -4.41 18.00
C SER A 73 -6.87 -5.04 18.22
N ILE A 74 -6.85 -6.35 18.52
CA ILE A 74 -5.62 -7.13 18.68
C ILE A 74 -4.83 -7.15 17.36
N GLU A 75 -5.49 -7.40 16.22
CA GLU A 75 -4.84 -7.44 14.88
C GLU A 75 -4.17 -6.10 14.52
N TRP A 76 -4.82 -4.98 14.87
CA TRP A 76 -4.25 -3.66 14.63
C TRP A 76 -3.02 -3.43 15.51
N ARG A 77 -3.09 -3.80 16.79
CA ARG A 77 -1.97 -3.64 17.73
C ARG A 77 -0.77 -4.48 17.32
N GLU A 78 -0.98 -5.74 16.94
CA GLU A 78 0.09 -6.62 16.43
C GLU A 78 0.78 -6.00 15.21
N THR A 79 0.00 -5.45 14.28
CA THR A 79 0.55 -4.77 13.10
C THR A 79 1.35 -3.53 13.49
N ARG A 80 0.82 -2.67 14.35
CA ARG A 80 1.54 -1.50 14.87
C ARG A 80 2.87 -1.89 15.52
N ASP A 81 2.86 -2.92 16.36
CA ASP A 81 4.04 -3.34 17.11
C ASP A 81 5.13 -3.89 16.18
N ARG A 82 4.74 -4.63 15.12
CA ARG A 82 5.67 -5.00 14.03
C ARG A 82 6.25 -3.77 13.32
N LEU A 83 5.44 -2.76 13.02
CA LEU A 83 5.93 -1.54 12.36
C LEU A 83 6.91 -0.77 13.24
N ILE A 84 6.66 -0.67 14.55
CA ILE A 84 7.59 -0.04 15.49
C ILE A 84 8.92 -0.78 15.52
N ALA A 85 8.89 -2.11 15.57
CA ALA A 85 10.10 -2.94 15.51
C ALA A 85 10.87 -2.75 14.19
N ALA A 86 10.16 -2.75 13.05
CA ALA A 86 10.73 -2.49 11.74
C ALA A 86 11.38 -1.10 11.64
N GLN A 87 10.72 -0.06 12.17
CA GLN A 87 11.24 1.31 12.15
C GLN A 87 12.47 1.47 13.04
N LYS A 88 12.52 0.76 14.18
CA LYS A 88 13.71 0.72 15.04
C LYS A 88 14.87 0.07 14.28
N ARG A 89 14.66 -1.10 13.68
CA ARG A 89 15.67 -1.83 12.91
C ARG A 89 16.18 -0.99 11.73
N TRP A 90 15.31 -0.30 11.01
CA TRP A 90 15.68 0.63 9.92
C TRP A 90 16.69 1.71 10.38
N GLY A 91 16.55 2.20 11.61
CA GLY A 91 17.45 3.22 12.17
C GLY A 91 18.81 2.70 12.64
N GLU A 92 19.02 1.39 12.73
CA GLU A 92 20.25 0.78 13.24
C GLU A 92 21.32 0.72 12.15
N ARG A 93 22.49 1.35 12.35
CA ARG A 93 23.58 1.38 11.35
C ARG A 93 24.18 0.01 11.02
N GLY A 94 24.08 -0.95 11.94
CA GLY A 94 24.63 -2.30 11.79
C GLY A 94 23.76 -3.26 10.98
N THR A 95 22.53 -2.89 10.65
CA THR A 95 21.64 -3.76 9.87
C THR A 95 21.95 -3.65 8.37
N PRO A 96 21.66 -4.71 7.59
CA PRO A 96 21.75 -4.64 6.14
C PRO A 96 20.88 -3.53 5.55
N SER A 97 21.33 -2.94 4.45
CA SER A 97 20.52 -2.09 3.58
C SER A 97 19.40 -2.92 2.96
N ARG A 98 18.26 -2.28 2.71
CA ARG A 98 17.05 -2.97 2.22
C ARG A 98 16.31 -2.10 1.20
N VAL A 99 15.89 -2.71 0.11
CA VAL A 99 15.05 -2.07 -0.91
C VAL A 99 13.74 -2.84 -1.08
N LEU A 100 12.64 -2.09 -1.11
CA LEU A 100 11.34 -2.61 -1.54
C LEU A 100 11.22 -2.43 -3.06
N LEU A 101 11.19 -3.54 -3.78
CA LEU A 101 11.02 -3.57 -5.22
C LEU A 101 9.57 -3.92 -5.54
N VAL A 102 8.80 -2.96 -6.05
CA VAL A 102 7.37 -3.14 -6.33
C VAL A 102 7.17 -3.44 -7.80
N CYS A 103 6.70 -4.65 -8.11
CA CYS A 103 6.16 -4.99 -9.42
C CYS A 103 4.68 -4.60 -9.45
N GLY A 104 4.39 -3.51 -10.15
CA GLY A 104 3.06 -2.91 -10.28
C GLY A 104 2.18 -3.51 -11.37
N ALA A 105 2.56 -4.65 -11.98
CA ALA A 105 1.71 -5.33 -12.95
C ALA A 105 0.54 -6.05 -12.26
N SER A 106 -0.63 -6.04 -12.89
CA SER A 106 -1.82 -6.76 -12.39
C SER A 106 -1.88 -8.23 -12.83
N ARG A 107 -0.89 -8.71 -13.60
CA ARG A 107 -0.91 -10.01 -14.27
C ARG A 107 0.36 -10.79 -14.03
N ASN A 108 0.22 -12.12 -13.99
CA ASN A 108 1.29 -13.10 -14.06
C ASN A 108 0.83 -14.31 -14.91
N ASP A 109 1.70 -15.30 -15.05
CA ASP A 109 1.46 -16.56 -15.77
C ASP A 109 0.57 -17.55 -15.01
N GLY A 110 0.33 -17.35 -13.71
CA GLY A 110 -0.63 -18.09 -12.90
C GLY A 110 -2.07 -17.54 -12.94
N SER A 111 -2.29 -16.39 -13.59
CA SER A 111 -3.61 -15.78 -13.80
C SER A 111 -3.93 -15.69 -15.30
N CYS A 112 -5.13 -15.22 -15.68
CA CYS A 112 -5.28 -14.63 -17.03
C CYS A 112 -4.30 -13.45 -17.13
N PRO A 113 -3.41 -13.34 -18.13
CA PRO A 113 -3.45 -13.93 -19.47
C PRO A 113 -2.58 -15.20 -19.71
N GLY A 114 -2.01 -15.81 -18.68
CA GLY A 114 -1.16 -17.00 -18.80
C GLY A 114 0.27 -16.71 -19.26
N GLU A 115 0.72 -15.45 -19.14
CA GLU A 115 2.06 -15.01 -19.52
C GLU A 115 2.61 -13.99 -18.51
N MET A 116 3.86 -14.19 -18.12
CA MET A 116 4.62 -13.30 -17.23
C MET A 116 4.59 -11.85 -17.73
N SER A 117 4.55 -10.87 -16.83
CA SER A 117 4.55 -9.46 -17.25
C SER A 117 5.95 -8.95 -17.62
N LYS A 118 6.04 -8.04 -18.61
CA LYS A 118 7.25 -7.25 -18.91
C LYS A 118 7.82 -6.57 -17.65
N THR A 119 6.93 -6.07 -16.79
CA THR A 119 7.29 -5.44 -15.50
C THR A 119 8.04 -6.40 -14.58
N TYR A 120 7.58 -7.64 -14.45
CA TYR A 120 8.23 -8.63 -13.60
C TYR A 120 9.62 -9.00 -14.14
N ARG A 121 9.76 -9.16 -15.47
CA ARG A 121 11.07 -9.39 -16.12
C ARG A 121 12.06 -8.28 -15.81
N LEU A 122 11.64 -7.02 -15.98
CA LEU A 122 12.45 -5.83 -15.65
C LEU A 122 12.75 -5.73 -14.15
N ALA A 123 11.79 -6.09 -13.29
CA ALA A 123 12.00 -6.12 -11.83
C ALA A 123 13.09 -7.15 -11.46
N GLN A 124 13.12 -8.32 -12.09
CA GLN A 124 14.15 -9.32 -11.83
C GLN A 124 15.55 -8.86 -12.24
N GLN A 125 15.67 -8.05 -13.30
CA GLN A 125 16.94 -7.40 -13.67
C GLN A 125 17.38 -6.38 -12.61
N ALA A 126 16.47 -5.50 -12.18
CA ALA A 126 16.73 -4.55 -11.10
C ALA A 126 17.09 -5.25 -9.77
N ARG A 127 16.43 -6.37 -9.46
CA ARG A 127 16.72 -7.20 -8.29
C ARG A 127 18.16 -7.70 -8.31
N ALA A 128 18.64 -8.21 -9.45
CA ALA A 128 20.02 -8.69 -9.58
C ALA A 128 21.03 -7.57 -9.30
N VAL A 129 20.76 -6.34 -9.73
CA VAL A 129 21.61 -5.17 -9.43
C VAL A 129 21.68 -4.91 -7.93
N PHE A 130 20.55 -4.91 -7.22
CA PHE A 130 20.54 -4.71 -5.76
C PHE A 130 21.25 -5.83 -5.01
N GLU A 131 21.04 -7.09 -5.40
CA GLU A 131 21.69 -8.26 -4.79
C GLU A 131 23.21 -8.21 -5.00
N GLN A 132 23.68 -7.82 -6.19
CA GLN A 132 25.11 -7.59 -6.46
C GLN A 132 25.71 -6.45 -5.62
N ALA A 133 24.91 -5.43 -5.30
CA ALA A 133 25.30 -4.35 -4.38
C ALA A 133 25.21 -4.76 -2.89
N GLY A 134 24.87 -6.01 -2.57
CA GLY A 134 24.74 -6.50 -1.20
C GLY A 134 23.53 -5.93 -0.45
N ILE A 135 22.51 -5.46 -1.16
CA ILE A 135 21.27 -4.91 -0.59
C ILE A 135 20.21 -6.02 -0.53
N GLU A 136 19.54 -6.15 0.62
CA GLU A 136 18.41 -7.07 0.77
C GLU A 136 17.20 -6.57 -0.06
N VAL A 137 16.61 -7.43 -0.89
CA VAL A 137 15.47 -7.08 -1.75
C VAL A 137 14.19 -7.72 -1.23
N ASP A 138 13.19 -6.89 -0.89
CA ASP A 138 11.81 -7.33 -0.75
C ASP A 138 11.08 -7.13 -2.07
N LEU A 139 10.88 -8.20 -2.84
CA LEU A 139 10.01 -8.14 -4.02
C LEU A 139 8.54 -8.17 -3.59
N LEU A 140 7.82 -7.08 -3.88
CA LEU A 140 6.38 -6.98 -3.73
C LEU A 140 5.73 -7.07 -5.11
N ASP A 141 5.29 -8.28 -5.47
CA ASP A 141 4.57 -8.52 -6.71
C ASP A 141 3.06 -8.35 -6.50
N LEU A 142 2.51 -7.25 -7.02
CA LEU A 142 1.10 -6.90 -6.88
C LEU A 142 0.18 -7.73 -7.78
N SER A 143 0.73 -8.50 -8.72
CA SER A 143 -0.05 -9.43 -9.54
C SER A 143 -0.70 -10.54 -8.69
N ARG A 144 -0.15 -10.82 -7.50
CA ARG A 144 -0.72 -11.77 -6.54
C ARG A 144 -2.14 -11.43 -6.11
N LEU A 145 -2.55 -10.15 -6.19
CA LEU A 145 -3.94 -9.76 -5.92
C LEU A 145 -4.95 -10.32 -6.94
N THR A 146 -4.49 -10.78 -8.11
CA THR A 146 -5.35 -11.36 -9.14
C THR A 146 -5.17 -12.89 -9.26
N SER A 147 -4.07 -13.45 -8.77
CA SER A 147 -3.80 -14.89 -8.80
C SER A 147 -4.05 -15.63 -7.49
N ASP A 148 -3.86 -14.98 -6.34
CA ASP A 148 -3.87 -15.67 -5.05
C ASP A 148 -5.28 -15.67 -4.43
N TYR A 149 -5.70 -16.83 -3.94
CA TYR A 149 -7.00 -17.02 -3.32
C TYR A 149 -7.15 -16.18 -2.03
N GLY A 150 -8.13 -15.27 -2.02
CA GLY A 150 -8.50 -14.50 -0.83
C GLY A 150 -7.54 -13.38 -0.43
N LEU A 151 -6.56 -13.05 -1.28
CA LEU A 151 -5.62 -11.95 -1.05
C LEU A 151 -6.17 -10.63 -1.63
N HIS A 152 -6.30 -9.60 -0.81
CA HIS A 152 -6.92 -8.34 -1.21
C HIS A 152 -6.15 -7.11 -0.73
N ILE A 153 -6.23 -6.02 -1.48
CA ILE A 153 -6.07 -4.67 -0.91
C ILE A 153 -7.42 -3.98 -1.02
N HIS A 154 -8.11 -3.79 0.11
CA HIS A 154 -9.40 -3.12 0.08
C HIS A 154 -9.22 -1.61 -0.19
N PRO A 155 -10.17 -0.94 -0.87
CA PRO A 155 -10.03 0.48 -1.21
C PRO A 155 -9.84 1.39 0.00
N CYS A 156 -9.10 2.49 -0.15
CA CYS A 156 -9.03 3.49 0.91
C CYS A 156 -10.40 4.14 1.13
N LYS A 157 -10.82 4.27 2.41
CA LYS A 157 -12.08 4.93 2.79
C LYS A 157 -11.98 6.47 2.85
N GLY A 158 -10.81 7.04 2.55
CA GLY A 158 -10.62 8.49 2.53
C GLY A 158 -10.81 9.18 3.88
N CYS A 159 -10.48 8.52 5.01
CA CYS A 159 -10.68 9.10 6.35
C CYS A 159 -9.99 10.47 6.53
N VAL A 160 -8.84 10.66 5.88
CA VAL A 160 -8.10 11.93 5.86
C VAL A 160 -8.95 13.11 5.35
N SER A 161 -9.89 12.87 4.42
CA SER A 161 -10.77 13.90 3.87
C SER A 161 -11.81 14.39 4.88
N THR A 162 -11.97 13.71 6.02
CA THR A 162 -12.76 14.20 7.15
C THR A 162 -11.89 14.99 8.13
N ALA A 163 -10.77 14.40 8.53
CA ALA A 163 -9.71 15.02 9.33
C ALA A 163 -8.47 14.12 9.29
N MET A 164 -7.26 14.66 9.26
CA MET A 164 -6.04 13.83 9.23
C MET A 164 -5.95 12.85 10.41
N PRO A 165 -6.27 13.23 11.67
CA PRO A 165 -6.24 12.32 12.82
C PRO A 165 -7.25 11.16 12.75
N LEU A 166 -8.25 11.24 11.85
CA LEU A 166 -9.21 10.16 11.61
C LEU A 166 -8.59 9.05 10.75
N CYS A 167 -7.56 9.35 9.96
CA CYS A 167 -6.75 8.35 9.27
C CYS A 167 -5.74 7.80 10.28
N HIS A 168 -5.70 6.49 10.54
CA HIS A 168 -4.79 5.94 11.57
C HIS A 168 -3.57 5.30 10.91
N TRP A 169 -2.44 5.29 11.61
CA TRP A 169 -1.20 4.64 11.20
C TRP A 169 -0.82 3.50 12.17
N PRO A 170 -0.77 2.22 11.73
CA PRO A 170 -1.26 1.72 10.44
C PRO A 170 -2.79 1.87 10.31
N CYS A 171 -3.32 1.71 9.10
CA CYS A 171 -4.76 1.87 8.85
C CYS A 171 -5.61 0.90 9.69
N SER A 172 -6.60 1.43 10.42
CA SER A 172 -7.53 0.65 11.27
C SER A 172 -8.90 0.42 10.63
N CYS A 173 -9.06 0.73 9.34
CA CYS A 173 -10.30 0.50 8.60
C CYS A 173 -10.51 -0.98 8.25
N TYR A 174 -9.44 -1.78 8.31
CA TYR A 174 -9.35 -3.16 7.89
C TYR A 174 -8.52 -3.98 8.90
N PRO A 175 -8.75 -5.31 9.00
CA PRO A 175 -9.90 -5.99 8.41
C PRO A 175 -11.23 -5.49 9.02
N ASN A 176 -12.31 -5.64 8.26
CA ASN A 176 -13.66 -5.41 8.75
C ASN A 176 -14.45 -6.72 8.62
N HIS A 177 -14.46 -7.49 9.70
CA HIS A 177 -15.07 -8.82 9.75
C HIS A 177 -16.58 -8.78 9.56
N SER A 178 -17.27 -7.71 10.00
CA SER A 178 -18.72 -7.61 9.86
C SER A 178 -19.18 -7.41 8.41
N THR A 179 -18.31 -6.95 7.52
CA THR A 179 -18.62 -6.73 6.10
C THR A 179 -17.76 -7.57 5.17
N ARG A 180 -17.19 -8.68 5.66
CA ARG A 180 -16.33 -9.60 4.90
C ARG A 180 -15.13 -8.91 4.21
N GLN A 181 -14.63 -7.80 4.76
CA GLN A 181 -13.41 -7.16 4.26
C GLN A 181 -12.20 -7.72 5.00
N VAL A 182 -11.98 -9.03 4.82
CA VAL A 182 -10.87 -9.81 5.37
C VAL A 182 -9.81 -10.05 4.28
N GLY A 183 -8.69 -10.70 4.61
CA GLY A 183 -7.61 -10.96 3.65
C GLY A 183 -6.86 -9.70 3.17
N ASP A 184 -6.91 -8.62 3.95
CA ASP A 184 -6.26 -7.35 3.60
C ASP A 184 -4.74 -7.46 3.74
N TRP A 185 -4.02 -7.40 2.62
CA TRP A 185 -2.56 -7.57 2.54
C TRP A 185 -1.77 -6.36 3.03
N MET A 186 -2.44 -5.23 3.28
CA MET A 186 -1.76 -3.98 3.63
C MET A 186 -0.96 -4.06 4.93
N SER A 187 -1.37 -4.90 5.90
CA SER A 187 -0.63 -5.06 7.16
C SER A 187 0.81 -5.53 6.95
N GLU A 188 1.03 -6.44 6.00
CA GLU A 188 2.38 -6.89 5.62
C GLU A 188 3.09 -5.87 4.73
N ILE A 189 2.36 -5.23 3.82
CA ILE A 189 2.91 -4.21 2.93
C ILE A 189 3.45 -3.04 3.73
N TYR A 190 2.73 -2.53 4.74
CA TYR A 190 3.23 -1.45 5.59
C TYR A 190 4.58 -1.79 6.24
N GLU A 191 4.76 -3.03 6.69
CA GLU A 191 6.02 -3.50 7.28
C GLU A 191 7.17 -3.47 6.28
N LYS A 192 6.92 -3.87 5.03
CA LYS A 192 7.90 -3.77 3.93
C LYS A 192 8.29 -2.32 3.65
N TRP A 193 7.32 -1.41 3.58
CA TRP A 193 7.57 0.02 3.40
C TRP A 193 8.34 0.63 4.56
N VAL A 194 8.02 0.25 5.81
CA VAL A 194 8.77 0.71 6.99
C VAL A 194 10.19 0.15 7.01
N SER A 195 10.40 -1.10 6.61
CA SER A 195 11.73 -1.73 6.63
C SER A 195 12.67 -1.22 5.53
N ALA A 196 12.12 -0.67 4.44
CA ALA A 196 12.89 -0.24 3.29
C ALA A 196 13.69 1.04 3.52
N HIS A 197 14.95 1.05 3.10
CA HIS A 197 15.78 2.25 2.97
C HIS A 197 15.59 2.92 1.60
N GLY A 198 15.34 2.12 0.56
CA GLY A 198 14.98 2.57 -0.77
C GLY A 198 13.73 1.86 -1.31
N VAL A 199 12.98 2.51 -2.18
CA VAL A 199 11.81 1.91 -2.86
C VAL A 199 11.95 2.09 -4.37
N MET A 200 11.78 1.01 -5.13
CA MET A 200 11.71 1.08 -6.60
C MET A 200 10.32 0.67 -7.06
N LEU A 201 9.60 1.58 -7.72
CA LEU A 201 8.32 1.28 -8.34
C LEU A 201 8.52 0.98 -9.83
N LEU A 202 8.21 -0.24 -10.27
CA LEU A 202 8.17 -0.58 -11.69
C LEU A 202 6.74 -0.89 -12.08
N THR A 203 6.21 -0.24 -13.11
CA THR A 203 4.80 -0.40 -13.44
C THR A 203 4.51 -0.16 -14.92
N PRO A 204 3.56 -0.90 -15.52
CA PRO A 204 2.99 -0.51 -16.81
C PRO A 204 2.03 0.67 -16.61
N THR A 205 1.64 1.34 -17.69
CA THR A 205 0.54 2.30 -17.70
C THR A 205 -0.78 1.65 -18.16
N TYR A 206 -1.86 1.82 -17.41
CA TYR A 206 -3.22 1.41 -17.79
C TYR A 206 -4.09 2.65 -17.94
N TRP A 207 -4.57 2.93 -19.17
CA TRP A 207 -5.42 4.10 -19.46
C TRP A 207 -4.91 5.40 -18.82
N TYR A 208 -3.66 5.78 -19.10
CA TYR A 208 -3.02 6.99 -18.56
C TYR A 208 -2.88 7.02 -17.02
N SER A 209 -2.99 5.87 -16.34
CA SER A 209 -3.00 5.76 -14.88
C SER A 209 -2.18 4.57 -14.39
N ALA A 210 -1.84 4.58 -13.10
CA ALA A 210 -1.28 3.42 -12.43
C ALA A 210 -2.29 2.25 -12.43
N PRO A 211 -1.84 0.99 -12.62
CA PRO A 211 -2.72 -0.18 -12.56
C PRO A 211 -3.45 -0.29 -11.22
N SER A 212 -4.67 -0.83 -11.22
CA SER A 212 -5.53 -0.87 -10.04
C SER A 212 -4.87 -1.47 -8.78
N PRO A 213 -4.12 -2.59 -8.84
CA PRO A 213 -3.37 -3.11 -7.69
C PRO A 213 -2.39 -2.10 -7.09
N LEU A 214 -1.60 -1.43 -7.93
CA LEU A 214 -0.67 -0.38 -7.51
C LEU A 214 -1.42 0.81 -6.92
N LYS A 215 -2.52 1.23 -7.57
CA LYS A 215 -3.36 2.35 -7.12
C LYS A 215 -4.01 2.07 -5.76
N LEU A 216 -4.48 0.84 -5.52
CA LEU A 216 -5.04 0.42 -4.23
C LEU A 216 -3.98 0.53 -3.11
N MET A 217 -2.77 0.03 -3.34
CA MET A 217 -1.66 0.18 -2.38
C MET A 217 -1.33 1.66 -2.14
N MET A 218 -1.20 2.44 -3.21
CA MET A 218 -0.91 3.88 -3.18
C MET A 218 -1.93 4.64 -2.33
N ASP A 219 -3.23 4.41 -2.57
CA ASP A 219 -4.31 5.08 -1.85
C ASP A 219 -4.36 4.70 -0.37
N ARG A 220 -3.97 3.47 -0.04
CA ARG A 220 -3.93 2.98 1.34
C ARG A 220 -2.72 3.51 2.11
N LEU A 221 -1.65 3.91 1.44
CA LEU A 221 -0.48 4.56 2.04
C LEU A 221 -0.71 6.03 2.44
N VAL A 222 -1.86 6.62 2.12
CA VAL A 222 -2.21 7.97 2.63
C VAL A 222 -2.14 8.08 4.16
N CYS A 223 -2.34 6.97 4.88
CA CYS A 223 -2.17 6.95 6.33
C CYS A 223 -0.70 7.13 6.78
N ALA A 224 0.27 6.84 5.92
CA ALA A 224 1.69 7.08 6.19
C ALA A 224 2.07 8.57 6.13
N ASP A 225 1.33 9.39 5.38
CA ASP A 225 1.60 10.83 5.22
C ASP A 225 1.40 11.59 6.54
N GLY A 226 0.29 11.35 7.23
CA GLY A 226 0.01 12.05 8.49
C GLY A 226 -0.90 11.31 9.45
N GLY A 227 -1.11 10.01 9.27
CA GLY A 227 -2.09 9.26 10.06
C GLY A 227 -1.77 9.24 11.55
N ASN A 228 -2.82 9.17 12.36
CA ASN A 228 -2.76 9.09 13.81
C ASN A 228 -2.26 7.72 14.30
N PRO A 229 -1.13 7.63 15.01
CA PRO A 229 -0.60 6.37 15.54
C PRO A 229 -1.36 5.87 16.78
N ASP A 230 -2.35 6.62 17.26
CA ASP A 230 -3.15 6.31 18.44
C ASP A 230 -4.66 6.35 18.14
N PRO A 231 -5.28 5.21 17.79
CA PRO A 231 -6.72 5.10 17.57
C PRO A 231 -7.60 5.45 18.77
N THR A 232 -7.05 5.45 19.98
CA THR A 232 -7.82 5.67 21.21
C THR A 232 -8.10 7.16 21.41
N SER A 233 -7.23 8.03 20.89
CA SER A 233 -7.41 9.49 20.93
C SER A 233 -8.66 9.98 20.19
N THR A 234 -9.17 9.19 19.24
CA THR A 234 -10.41 9.42 18.48
C THR A 234 -11.49 8.37 18.78
N HIS A 235 -11.27 7.55 19.83
CA HIS A 235 -12.07 6.38 20.22
C HIS A 235 -12.55 5.58 19.00
N GLY A 236 -11.61 5.22 18.13
CA GLY A 236 -11.88 4.58 16.86
C GLY A 236 -12.05 5.59 15.72
N LYS A 237 -13.21 5.62 15.07
CA LYS A 237 -13.46 6.46 13.88
C LYS A 237 -14.48 7.56 14.15
N LYS A 238 -14.40 8.24 15.30
CA LYS A 238 -15.27 9.38 15.61
C LYS A 238 -14.76 10.65 14.94
N ALA A 239 -15.55 11.17 14.01
CA ALA A 239 -15.16 12.31 13.19
C ALA A 239 -15.05 13.61 14.01
N GLU A 240 -15.93 13.82 14.99
CA GLU A 240 -15.94 15.01 15.84
C GLU A 240 -14.63 15.15 16.64
N GLU A 241 -14.15 14.06 17.23
CA GLU A 241 -12.93 14.02 18.03
C GLU A 241 -11.69 14.22 17.16
N ALA A 242 -11.63 13.56 15.99
CA ALA A 242 -10.53 13.74 15.05
C ALA A 242 -10.42 15.19 14.54
N LYS A 243 -11.55 15.83 14.23
CA LYS A 243 -11.58 17.25 13.84
C LYS A 243 -11.14 18.16 14.99
N ALA A 244 -11.53 17.84 16.23
CA ALA A 244 -11.09 18.59 17.40
C ALA A 244 -9.57 18.48 17.62
N ILE A 245 -8.97 17.31 17.37
CA ILE A 245 -7.50 17.13 17.40
C ILE A 245 -6.85 17.96 16.29
N GLU A 246 -7.34 17.88 15.05
CA GLU A 246 -6.70 18.58 13.93
C GLU A 246 -6.71 20.10 14.09
N LEU A 247 -7.82 20.65 14.59
CA LEU A 247 -7.96 22.09 14.85
C LEU A 247 -7.06 22.60 16.00
N LYS A 248 -6.52 21.72 16.84
CA LYS A 248 -5.51 22.08 17.86
C LYS A 248 -4.10 22.18 17.29
N GLY A 249 -3.91 21.83 16.01
CA GLY A 249 -2.61 21.83 15.33
C GLY A 249 -2.03 20.43 15.19
N TRP A 250 -2.53 19.66 14.23
CA TRP A 250 -1.91 18.39 13.85
C TRP A 250 -0.58 18.62 13.15
N ASP A 251 0.41 17.78 13.43
CA ASP A 251 1.82 17.97 13.05
C ASP A 251 2.22 17.27 11.74
N TYR A 252 1.36 16.41 11.19
CA TYR A 252 1.56 15.70 9.91
C TYR A 252 2.93 14.96 9.87
N PRO A 253 3.09 13.87 10.64
CA PRO A 253 4.41 13.30 10.99
C PRO A 253 5.24 12.75 9.82
N LYS A 254 4.61 12.36 8.69
CA LYS A 254 5.21 11.65 7.56
C LYS A 254 6.02 10.44 8.01
N HIS A 255 5.31 9.38 8.40
CA HIS A 255 5.86 8.17 9.02
C HIS A 255 6.94 7.48 8.21
N LEU A 256 6.97 7.69 6.89
CA LEU A 256 7.92 7.07 5.98
C LEU A 256 9.02 8.01 5.45
N LYS A 257 9.07 9.27 5.91
CA LYS A 257 10.00 10.28 5.39
C LYS A 257 11.47 9.85 5.45
N GLY A 258 12.26 10.37 4.51
CA GLY A 258 13.72 10.17 4.45
C GLY A 258 14.17 8.88 3.76
N ARG A 259 13.24 8.10 3.19
CA ARG A 259 13.54 6.94 2.35
C ARG A 259 13.86 7.38 0.93
N VAL A 260 14.76 6.66 0.27
CA VAL A 260 15.11 6.91 -1.13
C VAL A 260 14.06 6.29 -2.04
N TYR A 261 13.85 6.85 -3.23
CA TYR A 261 13.02 6.20 -4.24
C TYR A 261 13.57 6.31 -5.67
N GLY A 262 13.09 5.40 -6.52
CA GLY A 262 13.09 5.53 -7.97
C GLY A 262 11.83 4.90 -8.59
N VAL A 263 11.54 5.29 -9.82
CA VAL A 263 10.34 4.90 -10.57
C VAL A 263 10.75 4.56 -12.00
N ALA A 264 10.31 3.42 -12.50
CA ALA A 264 10.35 3.06 -13.92
C ALA A 264 8.94 2.75 -14.41
N VAL A 265 8.44 3.58 -15.33
CA VAL A 265 7.14 3.37 -15.97
C VAL A 265 7.38 2.91 -17.40
N HIS A 266 6.68 1.87 -17.83
CA HIS A 266 6.66 1.48 -19.23
C HIS A 266 5.24 1.44 -19.80
N GLY A 267 5.16 1.46 -21.12
CA GLY A 267 3.92 1.36 -21.86
C GLY A 267 4.19 1.10 -23.32
N ASP A 268 3.14 1.02 -24.12
CA ASP A 268 3.28 0.66 -25.53
C ASP A 268 3.06 1.87 -26.47
N VAL A 269 2.26 2.87 -26.05
CA VAL A 269 1.87 4.00 -26.92
C VAL A 269 1.77 5.35 -26.21
N ALA A 270 1.14 5.42 -25.02
CA ALA A 270 0.89 6.71 -24.36
C ALA A 270 0.74 6.60 -22.83
N GLY A 271 0.92 7.73 -22.14
CA GLY A 271 0.57 7.92 -20.73
C GLY A 271 1.69 7.62 -19.73
N ILE A 272 2.85 7.15 -20.18
CA ILE A 272 3.98 6.81 -19.31
C ILE A 272 4.51 8.03 -18.53
N GLU A 273 4.55 9.21 -19.15
CA GLU A 273 5.10 10.42 -18.55
C GLU A 273 4.19 10.95 -17.45
N SER A 274 2.87 10.90 -17.67
CA SER A 274 1.88 11.34 -16.69
C SER A 274 1.84 10.42 -15.47
N VAL A 275 1.93 9.10 -15.69
CA VAL A 275 2.01 8.13 -14.58
C VAL A 275 3.31 8.30 -13.81
N ARG A 276 4.46 8.43 -14.49
CA ARG A 276 5.74 8.66 -13.81
C ARG A 276 5.72 9.93 -12.96
N ARG A 277 5.21 11.05 -13.52
CA ARG A 277 5.06 12.31 -12.78
C ARG A 277 4.19 12.14 -11.55
N ALA A 278 3.01 11.54 -11.70
CA ALA A 278 2.09 11.34 -10.58
C ALA A 278 2.69 10.47 -9.46
N LEU A 279 3.45 9.43 -9.79
CA LEU A 279 4.14 8.58 -8.81
C LEU A 279 5.28 9.33 -8.11
N CYS A 280 6.06 10.13 -8.84
CA CYS A 280 7.11 10.97 -8.25
C CYS A 280 6.52 12.02 -7.30
N ASP A 281 5.50 12.75 -7.75
CA ASP A 281 4.84 13.79 -6.96
C ASP A 281 4.24 13.21 -5.66
N TRP A 282 3.69 11.99 -5.72
CA TRP A 282 3.20 11.28 -4.54
C TRP A 282 4.33 10.94 -3.54
N LEU A 283 5.46 10.44 -4.01
CA LEU A 283 6.59 10.07 -3.14
C LEU A 283 7.27 11.32 -2.55
N ASP A 284 7.46 12.36 -3.37
CA ASP A 284 7.96 13.68 -2.94
C ASP A 284 7.02 14.30 -1.88
N TRP A 285 5.70 14.15 -2.05
CA TRP A 285 4.71 14.57 -1.07
C TRP A 285 4.89 13.85 0.28
N MET A 286 5.04 12.52 0.26
CA MET A 286 5.28 11.71 1.47
C MET A 286 6.66 11.92 2.11
N GLY A 287 7.54 12.73 1.50
CA GLY A 287 8.86 13.06 2.03
C GLY A 287 9.92 12.00 1.73
N PHE A 288 9.75 11.24 0.65
CA PHE A 288 10.81 10.42 0.09
C PHE A 288 11.80 11.32 -0.68
N VAL A 289 12.99 10.79 -0.94
CA VAL A 289 14.09 11.48 -1.62
C VAL A 289 14.37 10.76 -2.93
N ASP A 290 14.32 11.45 -4.07
CA ASP A 290 14.65 10.78 -5.32
C ASP A 290 16.14 10.41 -5.39
N ALA A 291 16.45 9.31 -6.05
CA ALA A 291 17.83 8.86 -6.26
C ALA A 291 18.50 9.58 -7.46
N GLY A 292 18.08 10.81 -7.78
CA GLY A 292 18.59 11.60 -8.90
C GLY A 292 17.80 11.41 -10.20
N SER A 293 18.17 12.17 -11.23
CA SER A 293 17.43 12.25 -12.50
C SER A 293 17.27 10.90 -13.21
N GLN A 294 18.31 10.05 -13.17
CA GLN A 294 18.28 8.71 -13.77
C GLN A 294 17.34 7.74 -13.04
N SER A 295 16.90 8.06 -11.82
CA SER A 295 15.97 7.22 -11.06
C SER A 295 14.50 7.40 -11.45
N ARG A 296 14.18 8.33 -12.35
CA ARG A 296 12.82 8.67 -12.78
C ARG A 296 12.67 8.37 -14.29
N LEU A 297 12.43 7.10 -14.62
CA LEU A 297 12.40 6.58 -15.99
C LEU A 297 10.97 6.41 -16.52
N ASP A 298 10.74 6.79 -17.77
CA ASP A 298 9.56 6.45 -18.56
C ASP A 298 9.99 5.99 -19.96
N ARG A 299 9.53 4.82 -20.43
CA ARG A 299 9.88 4.31 -21.77
C ARG A 299 8.72 3.61 -22.45
N PHE A 300 8.62 3.78 -23.77
CA PHE A 300 7.80 2.88 -24.59
C PHE A 300 8.61 1.64 -24.93
N ILE A 301 7.97 0.47 -24.88
CA ILE A 301 8.57 -0.80 -25.31
C ILE A 301 7.74 -1.29 -26.50
N GLY A 302 8.32 -1.25 -27.70
CA GLY A 302 7.62 -1.53 -28.94
C GLY A 302 6.60 -0.45 -29.30
N TYR A 303 7.06 0.79 -29.44
CA TYR A 303 6.18 1.93 -29.74
C TYR A 303 5.37 1.69 -31.03
N TYR A 304 4.04 1.58 -30.90
CA TYR A 304 3.11 1.19 -31.98
C TYR A 304 3.36 -0.19 -32.63
N GLU A 305 4.19 -1.03 -32.03
CA GLU A 305 4.41 -2.40 -32.50
C GLU A 305 3.29 -3.36 -32.05
N PRO A 306 3.15 -4.54 -32.69
CA PRO A 306 2.18 -5.53 -32.28
C PRO A 306 2.41 -6.03 -30.84
N TYR A 307 1.35 -6.10 -30.03
CA TYR A 307 1.44 -6.63 -28.66
C TYR A 307 1.94 -8.09 -28.60
N ALA A 308 1.66 -8.88 -29.65
CA ALA A 308 2.02 -10.29 -29.72
C ALA A 308 3.54 -10.53 -29.71
N THR A 309 4.34 -9.57 -30.20
CA THR A 309 5.82 -9.66 -30.22
C THR A 309 6.45 -8.84 -29.10
N SER A 310 5.66 -8.25 -28.20
CA SER A 310 6.15 -7.26 -27.23
C SER A 310 7.18 -7.80 -26.23
N HIS A 311 7.19 -9.12 -26.01
CA HIS A 311 8.21 -9.79 -25.20
C HIS A 311 9.54 -9.92 -25.95
N ASP A 312 9.50 -10.26 -27.23
CA ASP A 312 10.69 -10.32 -28.10
C ASP A 312 11.27 -8.91 -28.30
N THR A 313 10.41 -7.91 -28.53
CA THR A 313 10.83 -6.50 -28.59
C THR A 313 11.57 -6.08 -27.32
N LEU A 314 11.09 -6.48 -26.14
CA LEU A 314 11.79 -6.20 -24.88
C LEU A 314 13.14 -6.91 -24.81
N ASP A 315 13.25 -8.14 -25.31
CA ASP A 315 14.50 -8.91 -25.29
C ASP A 315 15.60 -8.25 -26.13
N GLU A 316 15.23 -7.68 -27.27
CA GLU A 316 16.14 -6.96 -28.16
C GLU A 316 16.47 -5.54 -27.68
N ASP A 317 15.61 -4.93 -26.87
CA ASP A 317 15.80 -3.57 -26.32
C ASP A 317 16.73 -3.55 -25.10
N HIS A 318 18.01 -3.83 -25.35
CA HIS A 318 19.06 -3.77 -24.32
C HIS A 318 19.20 -2.38 -23.68
N ALA A 319 18.81 -1.31 -24.38
CA ALA A 319 18.89 0.04 -23.86
C ALA A 319 17.89 0.25 -22.71
N VAL A 320 16.61 -0.11 -22.91
CA VAL A 320 15.60 -0.01 -21.85
C VAL A 320 15.94 -0.91 -20.66
N GLN A 321 16.45 -2.12 -20.91
CA GLN A 321 16.89 -3.03 -19.85
C GLN A 321 18.02 -2.40 -19.01
N GLU A 322 19.04 -1.82 -19.64
CA GLU A 322 20.15 -1.16 -18.96
C GLU A 322 19.73 0.14 -18.26
N GLU A 323 18.77 0.89 -18.81
CA GLU A 323 18.18 2.05 -18.15
C GLU A 323 17.44 1.66 -16.85
N VAL A 324 16.71 0.54 -16.84
CA VAL A 324 16.10 0.01 -15.61
C VAL A 324 17.17 -0.42 -14.61
N CYS A 325 18.25 -1.06 -15.07
CA CYS A 325 19.42 -1.35 -14.22
C CYS A 325 20.04 -0.06 -13.64
N ASN A 326 20.12 1.02 -14.42
CA ASN A 326 20.63 2.31 -13.96
C ASN A 326 19.73 2.96 -12.90
N VAL A 327 18.40 2.82 -13.00
CA VAL A 327 17.49 3.23 -11.91
C VAL A 327 17.84 2.47 -10.62
N ALA A 328 18.05 1.16 -10.70
CA ALA A 328 18.43 0.35 -9.53
C ALA A 328 19.80 0.75 -8.97
N ARG A 329 20.82 0.97 -9.81
CA ARG A 329 22.16 1.44 -9.39
C ARG A 329 22.07 2.81 -8.71
N ALA A 330 21.28 3.74 -9.25
CA ALA A 330 21.07 5.06 -8.66
C ALA A 330 20.48 4.93 -7.24
N ILE A 331 19.44 4.10 -7.06
CA ILE A 331 18.86 3.83 -5.75
C ILE A 331 19.90 3.19 -4.82
N ALA A 332 20.70 2.23 -5.29
CA ALA A 332 21.72 1.58 -4.47
C ALA A 332 22.75 2.58 -3.92
N HIS A 333 23.28 3.47 -4.77
CA HIS A 333 24.20 4.53 -4.35
C HIS A 333 23.54 5.49 -3.36
N ALA A 334 22.30 5.92 -3.63
CA ALA A 334 21.59 6.83 -2.73
C ALA A 334 21.24 6.18 -1.38
N VAL A 335 20.96 4.88 -1.34
CA VAL A 335 20.79 4.11 -0.09
C VAL A 335 22.11 4.02 0.67
N GLU A 336 23.23 3.77 0.01
CA GLU A 336 24.56 3.79 0.64
C GLU A 336 24.84 5.16 1.28
N ASP A 337 24.63 6.24 0.53
CA ASP A 337 24.78 7.62 1.04
C ASP A 337 23.82 7.93 2.19
N LEU A 338 22.56 7.47 2.12
CA LEU A 338 21.59 7.60 3.19
C LEU A 338 22.09 6.93 4.47
N ARG A 339 22.54 5.68 4.36
CA ARG A 339 23.05 4.87 5.48
C ARG A 339 24.33 5.45 6.09
N ALA A 340 25.16 6.08 5.26
CA ALA A 340 26.36 6.78 5.69
C ALA A 340 26.09 8.18 6.27
N GLY A 341 24.84 8.69 6.20
CA GLY A 341 24.49 10.06 6.59
C GLY A 341 25.08 11.12 5.66
N LYS A 342 25.39 10.76 4.41
CA LYS A 342 26.00 11.60 3.38
C LYS A 342 25.01 12.09 2.32
N LEU A 343 23.80 11.50 2.25
CA LEU A 343 22.78 11.89 1.30
C LEU A 343 22.41 13.37 1.47
N ARG A 344 22.73 14.19 0.47
CA ARG A 344 22.51 15.64 0.51
C ARG A 344 21.14 15.99 -0.06
N GLN A 345 20.38 16.75 0.71
CA GLN A 345 19.15 17.42 0.29
C GLN A 345 19.37 18.92 0.49
N PRO A 346 19.60 19.70 -0.57
CA PRO A 346 19.95 21.12 -0.46
C PRO A 346 18.92 21.96 0.33
N ASP A 347 17.68 21.51 0.39
CA ASP A 347 16.54 22.15 1.04
C ASP A 347 16.16 21.52 2.40
N ALA A 348 16.92 20.56 2.93
CA ALA A 348 16.59 19.82 4.16
C ALA A 348 16.38 20.71 5.40
N HIS A 349 17.01 21.89 5.43
CA HIS A 349 16.91 22.84 6.54
C HIS A 349 15.78 23.87 6.35
N LEU A 350 15.08 23.85 5.21
CA LEU A 350 13.97 24.75 4.95
C LEU A 350 12.71 24.23 5.66
N THR A 351 12.10 25.07 6.48
CA THR A 351 10.80 24.77 7.08
C THR A 351 9.72 24.98 6.03
N ARG A 352 8.85 23.99 5.81
CA ARG A 352 7.68 24.15 4.95
C ARG A 352 6.68 25.10 5.63
N PRO A 353 6.36 26.29 5.06
CA PRO A 353 5.41 27.21 5.68
C PRO A 353 3.98 26.66 5.73
N ARG A 354 3.68 25.69 4.87
CA ARG A 354 2.41 24.96 4.81
C ARG A 354 2.73 23.47 4.95
N PRO A 355 2.53 22.87 6.13
CA PRO A 355 2.78 21.44 6.34
C PRO A 355 1.72 20.56 5.66
N LYS A 356 0.60 21.17 5.27
CA LYS A 356 -0.49 20.60 4.47
C LYS A 356 -0.49 21.14 3.06
#